data_AF-A0A2W0C863-F1
#
_entry.id   AF-A0A2W0C863-F1
#
_cell.length_a   1.000
_cell.length_b   1.000
_cell.length_c   1.000
_cell.angle_alpha   90.00
_cell.angle_beta   90.00
_cell.angle_gamma   90.00
#
_symmetry.space_group_name_H-M   'P 1'
#
loop_
_entity.id
_entity.type
_entity.pdbx_description
1 polymer ?
#
loop_
_entity_poly.entity_id
_entity_poly.type
_entity_poly.pdbx_seq_one_letter_code
_entity_poly.pdbx_strand_id
1 'polypeptide(L)' 'MDLVTDIKPFLFKMINEVGIYPSNEQIRIVDRGKPHSCRFIDGKMYVYTFRFQNEYLKIGKAGRNSKARL' A
#
# COMPACT_ATOMS: atom_id res chain seq x y z
N MET A 1 -16.38 7.90 -2.22
CA MET A 1 -15.25 8.49 -1.48
C MET A 1 -14.08 8.42 -2.42
N ASP A 2 -13.60 9.57 -2.89
CA ASP A 2 -12.50 9.62 -3.86
C ASP A 2 -11.20 9.63 -3.06
N LEU A 3 -10.54 8.48 -3.03
CA LEU A 3 -9.35 8.25 -2.23
C LEU A 3 -8.27 9.31 -2.48
N VAL A 4 -8.18 9.82 -3.71
CA VAL A 4 -7.20 10.84 -4.10
C VAL A 4 -7.56 12.19 -3.50
N THR A 5 -8.81 12.61 -3.66
CA THR A 5 -9.29 13.90 -3.14
C THR A 5 -9.34 13.92 -1.61
N ASP A 6 -9.64 12.78 -1.00
CA ASP A 6 -9.80 12.66 0.45
C ASP A 6 -8.46 12.45 1.18
N ILE A 7 -7.50 11.67 0.64
CA ILE A 7 -6.21 11.40 1.32
C ILE A 7 -5.19 12.52 1.12
N LYS A 8 -5.17 13.18 -0.05
CA LYS A 8 -4.13 14.15 -0.40
C LYS A 8 -3.98 15.25 0.67
N PRO A 9 -5.05 15.90 1.17
CA PRO A 9 -4.92 16.92 2.20
C PRO A 9 -4.28 16.41 3.51
N PHE A 10 -4.64 15.20 3.95
CA PHE A 10 -4.06 14.60 5.16
C PHE A 10 -2.58 14.27 4.98
N LEU A 11 -2.20 13.75 3.80
CA LEU A 11 -0.81 13.44 3.49
C LEU A 11 0.06 14.71 3.54
N PHE A 12 -0.38 15.77 2.88
CA PHE A 12 0.32 17.06 2.92
C PHE A 12 0.44 17.59 4.36
N LYS A 13 -0.64 17.53 5.14
CA LYS A 13 -0.60 17.93 6.55
C LYS A 13 0.49 17.17 7.31
N MET A 14 0.50 15.83 7.25
CA MET A 14 1.50 15.02 7.98
C MET A 14 2.94 15.30 7.55
N ILE A 15 3.18 15.49 6.26
CA ILE A 15 4.51 15.76 5.72
C ILE A 15 4.99 17.16 6.16
N ASN A 16 4.08 18.13 6.21
CA ASN A 16 4.39 19.47 6.69
C ASN A 16 4.72 19.50 8.19
N GLU A 17 4.10 18.66 9.03
CA GLU A 17 4.41 18.55 10.47
C GLU A 17 5.86 18.09 10.72
N VAL A 18 6.48 17.39 9.76
CA VAL A 18 7.90 16.98 9.83
C VAL A 18 8.84 17.93 9.08
N GLY A 19 8.36 19.12 8.70
CA GLY A 19 9.16 20.18 8.07
C GLY A 19 9.46 19.95 6.58
N ILE A 20 8.69 19.11 5.89
CA ILE A 20 8.83 18.85 4.46
C ILE A 20 7.64 19.49 3.74
N TYR A 21 7.88 20.25 2.67
CA TYR A 21 6.84 21.01 1.96
C TYR A 21 6.86 20.70 0.45
N PRO A 22 6.35 19.54 0.03
CA PRO A 22 6.35 19.15 -1.37
C PRO A 22 5.35 19.97 -2.19
N SER A 23 5.60 20.16 -3.48
CA SER A 23 4.63 20.73 -4.42
C SER A 23 3.58 19.68 -4.85
N ASN A 24 2.50 20.13 -5.50
CA ASN A 24 1.45 19.23 -5.99
C ASN A 24 1.95 18.25 -7.05
N GLU A 25 2.93 18.66 -7.85
CA GLU A 25 3.53 17.88 -8.93
C GLU A 25 4.49 16.82 -8.40
N GLN A 26 5.07 17.05 -7.21
CA GLN A 26 5.97 16.12 -6.55
C GLN A 26 5.25 14.93 -5.88
N ILE A 27 3.91 15.02 -5.71
CA ILE A 27 3.10 13.94 -5.11
C ILE A 27 2.06 13.43 -6.10
N ARG A 28 2.19 12.15 -6.47
CA ARG A 28 1.19 11.40 -7.22
C ARG A 28 0.58 10.31 -6.35
N ILE A 29 -0.71 10.46 -6.02
CA ILE A 29 -1.49 9.42 -5.35
C ILE A 29 -2.13 8.54 -6.41
N VAL A 30 -1.97 7.23 -6.28
CA VAL A 30 -2.58 6.25 -7.18
C VAL A 30 -3.30 5.21 -6.34
N ASP A 31 -4.62 5.14 -6.47
CA ASP A 31 -5.40 4.03 -5.91
C ASP A 31 -5.14 2.76 -6.75
N ARG A 32 -4.71 1.69 -6.08
CA ARG A 32 -4.41 0.38 -6.69
C ARG A 32 -5.37 -0.71 -6.20
N GLY A 33 -6.46 -0.34 -5.53
CA GLY A 33 -7.45 -1.26 -4.97
C GLY A 33 -6.92 -2.07 -3.79
N LYS A 34 -7.49 -3.26 -3.57
CA LYS A 34 -7.12 -4.19 -2.51
C LYS A 34 -6.30 -5.36 -3.06
N PRO A 35 -4.96 -5.30 -3.04
CA PRO A 35 -4.11 -6.35 -3.61
C PRO A 35 -4.09 -7.66 -2.81
N HIS A 36 -4.76 -7.72 -1.66
CA HIS A 36 -4.70 -8.85 -0.75
C HIS A 36 -6.09 -9.47 -0.53
N SER A 37 -6.55 -10.30 -1.47
CA SER A 37 -7.55 -11.32 -1.17
C SER A 37 -6.87 -12.68 -1.29
N CYS A 38 -6.66 -13.36 -0.17
CA CYS A 38 -6.08 -14.70 -0.17
C CYS A 38 -6.80 -15.55 0.88
N ARG A 39 -7.35 -16.69 0.44
CA ARG A 39 -7.85 -17.73 1.34
C ARG A 39 -6.71 -18.69 1.65
N PHE A 40 -6.33 -18.78 2.91
CA PHE A 40 -5.29 -19.70 3.38
C PHE A 40 -5.83 -21.14 3.42
N ILE A 41 -5.03 -22.09 2.94
CA ILE A 41 -5.26 -23.54 2.99
C ILE A 41 -4.22 -24.16 3.94
N ASP A 42 -4.67 -25.08 4.77
CA ASP A 42 -3.82 -25.72 5.77
C ASP A 42 -2.74 -26.60 5.14
N GLY A 43 -1.55 -26.59 5.76
CA GLY A 43 -0.38 -27.32 5.25
C GLY A 43 0.35 -26.65 4.08
N LYS A 44 -0.04 -25.45 3.64
CA LYS A 44 0.64 -24.70 2.57
C LYS A 44 1.37 -23.47 3.11
N MET A 45 2.55 -23.18 2.55
CA MET A 45 3.24 -21.92 2.78
C MET A 45 2.75 -20.88 1.77
N TYR A 46 2.28 -19.75 2.27
CA TYR A 46 1.87 -18.63 1.45
C TYR A 46 2.96 -17.58 1.40
N VAL A 47 3.08 -16.94 0.24
CA VAL A 47 4.01 -15.84 0.00
C VAL A 47 3.22 -14.73 -0.67
N TYR A 48 3.33 -13.50 -0.16
CA TYR A 48 2.81 -12.34 -0.85
C TYR A 48 3.92 -11.70 -1.67
N THR A 49 3.54 -11.24 -2.86
CA THR A 49 4.41 -10.47 -3.75
C THR A 49 3.77 -9.13 -4.02
N PHE A 50 4.52 -8.04 -3.88
CA PHE A 50 4.12 -6.72 -4.35
C PHE A 50 4.84 -6.43 -5.66
N ARG A 51 4.07 -6.20 -6.73
CA ARG A 51 4.58 -5.95 -8.07
C ARG A 51 4.20 -4.54 -8.53
N PHE A 52 5.17 -3.81 -9.07
CA PHE A 52 4.98 -2.48 -9.64
C PHE A 52 5.69 -2.40 -10.99
N GLN A 53 5.00 -1.94 -12.05
CA GLN A 53 5.57 -1.83 -13.40
C GLN A 53 6.31 -3.09 -13.87
N ASN A 54 5.69 -4.26 -13.66
CA ASN A 54 6.26 -5.59 -13.91
C ASN A 54 7.46 -6.01 -13.05
N GLU A 55 7.94 -5.19 -12.12
CA GLU A 55 9.01 -5.52 -11.18
C GLU A 55 8.49 -5.95 -9.81
N TYR A 56 9.14 -6.96 -9.21
CA TYR A 56 8.84 -7.37 -7.84
C TYR A 56 9.60 -6.49 -6.86
N LEU A 57 8.85 -5.67 -6.11
CA LEU A 57 9.44 -4.75 -5.13
C LEU A 57 9.50 -5.36 -3.73
N LYS A 58 8.66 -6.36 -3.44
CA LYS A 58 8.63 -7.03 -2.14
C LYS A 58 8.13 -8.46 -2.27
N ILE A 59 8.80 -9.35 -1.54
CA ILE A 59 8.36 -10.72 -1.30
C ILE A 59 8.35 -10.97 0.21
N GLY A 60 7.36 -11.68 0.72
CA GLY A 60 7.33 -12.03 2.13
C GLY A 60 6.42 -13.21 2.41
N LYS A 61 6.76 -13.98 3.44
CA LYS A 61 5.90 -15.08 3.92
C LYS A 61 4.59 -14.49 4.46
N ALA A 62 3.48 -15.07 4.04
CA ALA A 62 2.15 -14.83 4.60
C ALA A 62 1.74 -16.05 5.43
N GLY A 63 1.17 -15.80 6.61
CA GLY A 63 0.51 -16.79 7.45
C GLY A 63 -0.76 -16.22 8.06
N ARG A 64 -1.52 -17.03 8.81
CA ARG A 64 -2.78 -16.59 9.44
C ARG A 64 -2.64 -15.35 10.33
N ASN A 65 -1.47 -15.17 10.96
CA ASN A 65 -1.15 -14.02 11.81
C ASN A 65 -0.52 -12.85 11.04
N SER A 66 -0.21 -13.03 9.75
CA SER A 66 0.24 -11.93 8.91
C SER A 66 -0.96 -11.03 8.68
N LYS A 67 -0.95 -9.84 9.30
CA LYS A 67 -1.88 -8.75 9.01
C LYS A 67 -1.61 -8.17 7.62
N ALA A 68 -1.64 -9.02 6.58
CA ALA A 68 -1.77 -8.55 5.21
C ALA A 68 -3.11 -7.81 5.20
N ARG A 69 -3.04 -6.48 5.16
CA ARG A 69 -4.20 -5.60 5.36
C ARG A 69 -5.26 -5.99 4.33
N LEU A 70 -6.38 -6.55 4.81
CA LEU A 70 -7.58 -6.91 4.05
C LEU A 70 -8.32 -5.65 3.59
#